data_AF-D3Z4L2-F1
#
_entry.id   AF-D3Z4L2-F1
#
_cell.length_a   1.000
_cell.length_b   1.000
_cell.length_c   1.000
_cell.angle_alpha   90.00
_cell.angle_beta   90.00
_cell.angle_gamma   90.00
#
_symmetry.space_group_name_H-M   'P 1'
#
loop_
_entity.id
_entity.type
_entity.pdbx_description
1 polymer ?
#
loop_
_entity_poly.entity_id
_entity_poly.type
_entity_poly.pdbx_seq_one_letter_code
_entity_poly.pdbx_strand_id
1 'polypeptide(L)'
;MFEQYNIPAFFLCKTAVLTAFANGRSTGLVLDSGATHTTAIPVHDGYVLQQGIVKSPLAGDFISMQCRELFQEMAIDIIPPYMIAAKEPVREGAPPNWKKKEKLPQVSKSWHNYMC
;
A
#
# COMPACT_ATOMS: atom_id res chain seq x y z
N MET A 1 -18.97 14.85 9.20
CA MET A 1 -18.95 15.05 7.73
C MET A 1 -19.92 16.18 7.38
N PHE A 2 -21.18 16.07 7.78
CA PHE A 2 -22.19 17.11 7.56
C PHE A 2 -21.96 18.37 8.41
N GLU A 3 -21.61 18.24 9.68
CA GLU A 3 -21.52 19.37 10.63
C GLU A 3 -20.22 20.16 10.49
N GLN A 4 -19.12 19.46 10.20
CA GLN A 4 -17.79 20.08 10.10
C GLN A 4 -17.47 20.56 8.68
N TYR A 5 -17.99 19.89 7.66
CA TYR A 5 -17.69 20.19 6.25
C TYR A 5 -18.90 20.72 5.47
N ASN A 6 -20.08 20.88 6.11
CA ASN A 6 -21.30 21.42 5.51
C ASN A 6 -21.67 20.79 4.14
N ILE A 7 -21.40 19.50 3.95
CA ILE A 7 -21.80 18.83 2.70
C ILE A 7 -23.32 18.57 2.67
N PRO A 8 -24.00 18.78 1.53
CA PRO A 8 -25.46 18.67 1.44
C PRO A 8 -25.98 17.23 1.38
N ALA A 9 -25.18 16.28 0.90
CA ALA A 9 -25.53 14.86 0.81
C ALA A 9 -24.27 13.99 0.80
N PHE A 10 -24.38 12.75 1.27
CA PHE A 10 -23.31 11.74 1.25
C PHE A 10 -23.87 10.39 0.82
N PHE A 11 -23.12 9.66 0.00
CA PHE A 11 -23.46 8.31 -0.45
C PHE A 11 -22.36 7.34 -0.03
N LEU A 12 -22.76 6.24 0.63
CA LEU A 12 -21.86 5.18 1.07
C LEU A 12 -22.23 3.88 0.37
N CYS A 13 -21.24 3.23 -0.25
CA CYS A 13 -21.42 1.92 -0.86
C CYS A 13 -20.21 1.03 -0.53
N LYS A 14 -20.42 -0.29 -0.60
CA LYS A 14 -19.33 -1.26 -0.40
C LYS A 14 -18.43 -1.26 -1.63
N THR A 15 -17.13 -1.18 -1.40
CA THR A 15 -16.11 -1.18 -2.47
C THR A 15 -16.30 -2.34 -3.44
N ALA A 16 -16.56 -3.56 -2.94
CA ALA A 16 -16.79 -4.72 -3.80
C ALA A 16 -17.95 -4.55 -4.81
N VAL A 17 -19.05 -3.92 -4.39
CA VAL A 17 -20.19 -3.66 -5.31
C VAL A 17 -19.80 -2.65 -6.36
N LEU A 18 -19.08 -1.58 -5.98
CA LEU A 18 -18.59 -0.58 -6.91
C LEU A 18 -17.57 -1.18 -7.88
N THR A 19 -16.68 -2.07 -7.42
CA THR A 19 -15.71 -2.77 -8.28
C THR A 19 -16.42 -3.70 -9.27
N ALA A 20 -17.40 -4.47 -8.83
CA ALA A 20 -18.20 -5.33 -9.72
C ALA A 20 -18.96 -4.50 -10.76
N PHE A 21 -19.59 -3.40 -10.33
CA PHE A 21 -20.31 -2.46 -11.19
C PHE A 21 -19.39 -1.77 -12.21
N ALA A 22 -18.21 -1.31 -11.80
CA ALA A 22 -17.21 -0.71 -12.68
C ALA A 22 -16.73 -1.68 -13.78
N ASN A 23 -16.81 -2.99 -13.51
CA ASN A 23 -16.50 -4.04 -14.48
C ASN A 23 -17.73 -4.54 -15.26
N GLY A 24 -18.91 -3.93 -15.09
CA GLY A 24 -20.14 -4.35 -15.76
C GLY A 24 -20.64 -5.74 -15.34
N ARG A 25 -20.23 -6.21 -14.15
CA ARG A 25 -20.58 -7.54 -13.61
C ARG A 25 -21.59 -7.35 -12.48
N SER A 26 -22.81 -7.84 -12.66
CA SER A 26 -23.80 -7.88 -11.58
C SER A 26 -23.48 -8.94 -10.54
N THR A 27 -22.86 -10.05 -10.97
CA THR A 27 -22.48 -11.20 -10.14
C THR A 27 -21.03 -11.57 -10.39
N GLY A 28 -20.27 -11.80 -9.31
CA GLY A 28 -18.86 -12.16 -9.36
C GLY A 28 -18.19 -12.15 -8.00
N LEU A 29 -17.00 -12.74 -7.92
CA LEU A 29 -16.15 -12.66 -6.73
C LEU A 29 -15.16 -11.50 -6.89
N VAL A 30 -15.18 -10.56 -5.95
CA VAL A 30 -14.19 -9.47 -5.91
C VAL A 30 -13.09 -9.85 -4.94
N LEU A 31 -11.88 -10.00 -5.44
CA LEU A 31 -10.67 -10.18 -4.65
C LEU A 31 -9.90 -8.85 -4.62
N ASP A 32 -9.80 -8.26 -3.44
CA ASP A 32 -9.13 -6.97 -3.22
C ASP A 32 -7.98 -7.17 -2.23
N SER A 33 -6.75 -6.84 -2.66
CA SER A 33 -5.54 -6.91 -1.84
C SER A 33 -5.04 -5.50 -1.56
N GLY A 34 -5.30 -5.01 -0.34
CA GLY A 34 -4.90 -3.69 0.10
C GLY A 34 -3.53 -3.66 0.78
N ALA A 35 -3.26 -2.57 1.49
CA ALA A 35 -2.06 -2.47 2.33
C ALA A 35 -2.14 -3.43 3.53
N THR A 36 -3.24 -3.40 4.28
CA THR A 36 -3.34 -4.13 5.55
C THR A 36 -4.03 -5.49 5.44
N HIS A 37 -4.96 -5.67 4.50
CA HIS A 37 -5.76 -6.88 4.39
C HIS A 37 -6.07 -7.24 2.93
N THR A 38 -6.19 -8.53 2.69
CA THR A 38 -6.75 -9.09 1.45
C THR A 38 -8.16 -9.60 1.72
N THR A 39 -9.13 -9.26 0.88
CA THR A 39 -10.53 -9.65 1.05
C THR A 39 -11.08 -10.29 -0.21
N ALA A 40 -11.83 -11.38 -0.05
CA ALA A 40 -12.60 -12.01 -1.10
C ALA A 40 -14.09 -11.83 -0.78
N ILE A 41 -14.79 -11.09 -1.62
CA ILE A 41 -16.17 -10.64 -1.39
C ILE A 41 -17.04 -11.09 -2.56
N PRO A 42 -17.93 -12.06 -2.36
CA PRO A 42 -18.89 -12.47 -3.38
C PRO A 42 -19.99 -11.42 -3.53
N VAL A 43 -20.23 -11.01 -4.78
CA VAL A 43 -21.32 -10.13 -5.21
C VAL A 43 -22.27 -10.95 -6.06
N HIS A 44 -23.57 -10.86 -5.77
CA HIS A 44 -24.64 -11.51 -6.51
C HIS A 44 -25.75 -10.51 -6.78
N ASP A 45 -26.05 -10.25 -8.05
CA ASP A 45 -27.04 -9.27 -8.52
C ASP A 45 -26.89 -7.89 -7.85
N GLY A 46 -25.65 -7.43 -7.68
CA GLY A 46 -25.33 -6.15 -7.03
C GLY A 46 -25.34 -6.17 -5.50
N TYR A 47 -25.64 -7.30 -4.88
CA TYR A 47 -25.64 -7.47 -3.43
C TYR A 47 -24.43 -8.27 -2.94
N VAL A 48 -23.88 -7.88 -1.80
CA VAL A 48 -22.79 -8.63 -1.16
C VAL A 48 -23.35 -9.76 -0.32
N LEU A 49 -22.93 -10.99 -0.59
CA LEU A 49 -23.26 -12.15 0.24
C LEU A 49 -22.37 -12.16 1.49
N GLN A 50 -22.90 -11.65 2.60
CA GLN A 50 -22.13 -11.41 3.82
C GLN A 50 -21.51 -12.68 4.41
N GLN A 51 -22.20 -13.81 4.31
CA GLN A 51 -21.74 -15.12 4.81
C GLN A 51 -20.54 -15.68 4.02
N GLY A 52 -20.32 -15.21 2.78
CA GLY A 52 -19.22 -15.65 1.93
C GLY A 52 -18.00 -14.75 1.95
N ILE A 53 -17.96 -13.74 2.82
CA ILE A 53 -16.82 -12.82 2.92
C ILE A 53 -15.66 -13.52 3.63
N VAL A 54 -14.52 -13.57 2.94
CA VAL A 54 -13.26 -14.06 3.51
C VAL A 54 -12.28 -12.91 3.59
N LYS A 55 -11.54 -12.82 4.71
CA LYS A 55 -10.51 -11.81 4.93
C LYS A 55 -9.24 -12.47 5.42
N SER A 56 -8.11 -12.01 4.89
CA SER A 56 -6.77 -12.38 5.32
C SER A 56 -6.03 -11.13 5.80
N PRO A 57 -5.32 -11.18 6.94
CA PRO A 57 -4.44 -10.09 7.38
C PRO A 57 -3.13 -10.04 6.57
N LEU A 58 -2.94 -10.94 5.60
CA LEU A 58 -1.77 -10.94 4.72
C LEU A 58 -2.06 -10.08 3.49
N ALA A 59 -1.31 -8.99 3.35
CA ALA A 59 -1.45 -8.04 2.26
C ALA A 59 -0.14 -7.24 2.06
N GLY A 60 -0.20 -6.03 1.50
CA GLY A 60 0.97 -5.23 1.13
C GLY A 60 1.95 -4.92 2.28
N ASP A 61 1.46 -4.63 3.48
CA ASP A 61 2.28 -4.30 4.66
C ASP A 61 3.07 -5.53 5.13
N PHE A 62 2.42 -6.71 5.10
CA PHE A 62 3.07 -7.96 5.42
C PHE A 62 4.20 -8.27 4.43
N ILE A 63 3.94 -8.13 3.12
CA ILE A 63 4.96 -8.34 2.09
C ILE A 63 6.11 -7.35 2.27
N SER A 64 5.80 -6.08 2.52
CA SER A 64 6.81 -5.03 2.73
C SER A 64 7.69 -5.32 3.95
N MET A 65 7.10 -5.81 5.05
CA MET A 65 7.83 -6.23 6.24
C MET A 65 8.77 -7.41 5.94
N GLN A 66 8.29 -8.44 5.22
CA GLN A 66 9.11 -9.59 4.84
C GLN A 66 10.26 -9.18 3.90
N CYS A 67 10.04 -8.25 2.98
CA CYS A 67 11.12 -7.70 2.15
C CYS A 67 12.18 -6.96 3.00
N ARG A 68 11.77 -6.21 4.02
CA ARG A 68 12.71 -5.53 4.92
C ARG A 68 13.55 -6.52 5.74
N GLU A 69 12.94 -7.60 6.24
CA GLU A 69 13.66 -8.67 6.94
C GLU A 69 14.68 -9.34 6.01
N LEU A 70 14.28 -9.68 4.78
CA LEU A 70 15.19 -10.24 3.79
C LEU A 70 16.37 -9.31 3.47
N PHE A 71 16.12 -8.01 3.32
CA PHE A 71 17.18 -7.04 3.09
C PHE A 71 18.14 -6.92 4.28
N GLN A 72 17.65 -7.06 5.51
CA GLN A 72 18.52 -7.11 6.69
C GLN A 72 19.40 -8.38 6.70
N GLU A 73 18.85 -9.54 6.33
CA GLU A 73 19.61 -10.78 6.21
C GLU A 73 20.71 -10.68 5.13
N MET A 74 20.42 -9.98 4.04
CA MET A 74 21.37 -9.73 2.95
C MET A 74 22.33 -8.56 3.24
N ALA A 75 22.26 -7.93 4.42
CA ALA A 75 23.02 -6.74 4.79
C ALA A 75 22.87 -5.56 3.81
N ILE A 76 21.67 -5.38 3.26
CA ILE A 76 21.30 -4.28 2.37
C ILE A 76 20.65 -3.16 3.18
N ASP A 77 21.33 -2.02 3.25
CA ASP A 77 20.78 -0.82 3.88
C ASP A 77 19.74 -0.14 2.97
N ILE A 78 18.52 0.05 3.49
CA ILE A 78 17.47 0.80 2.80
C ILE A 78 17.63 2.27 3.11
N ILE A 79 17.94 3.06 2.08
CA ILE A 79 18.26 4.48 2.22
C ILE A 79 17.24 5.30 1.44
N PRO A 80 16.48 6.19 2.12
CA PRO A 80 15.50 7.04 1.47
C PRO A 80 16.12 7.89 0.36
N PRO A 81 15.43 8.05 -0.79
CA PRO A 81 15.92 8.86 -1.89
C PRO A 81 16.30 10.30 -1.50
N TYR A 82 15.56 10.90 -0.55
CA TYR A 82 15.79 12.28 -0.13
C TYR A 82 17.11 12.50 0.63
N MET A 83 17.73 11.43 1.14
CA MET A 83 19.03 11.47 1.81
C MET A 83 20.20 11.42 0.82
N ILE A 84 19.93 11.06 -0.43
CA ILE A 84 20.95 10.78 -1.45
C ILE A 84 21.13 12.01 -2.34
N ALA A 85 22.36 12.52 -2.40
CA ALA A 85 22.74 13.62 -3.29
C ALA A 85 23.21 13.13 -4.66
N ALA A 86 23.97 12.04 -4.68
CA ALA A 86 24.48 11.42 -5.90
C ALA A 86 24.69 9.91 -5.69
N LYS A 87 24.58 9.13 -6.76
CA LYS A 87 24.88 7.70 -6.82
C LYS A 87 25.90 7.47 -7.94
N GLU A 88 26.93 6.68 -7.66
CA GLU A 88 27.92 6.28 -8.66
C GLU A 88 27.68 4.82 -9.05
N PRO A 89 27.78 4.46 -10.35
CA PRO A 89 27.62 3.07 -10.77
C PRO A 89 28.75 2.22 -10.17
N VAL A 90 28.38 1.09 -9.61
CA VAL A 90 29.31 0.10 -9.05
C VAL A 90 29.25 -1.19 -9.85
N ARG A 91 30.31 -1.99 -9.79
CA ARG A 91 30.32 -3.32 -10.38
C ARG A 91 29.33 -4.23 -9.64
N GLU A 92 28.84 -5.25 -10.33
CA GLU A 92 27.95 -6.25 -9.73
C GLU A 92 28.62 -6.89 -8.49
N GLY A 93 27.90 -6.92 -7.36
CA GLY A 93 28.39 -7.43 -6.08
C GLY A 93 29.24 -6.46 -5.24
N ALA A 94 29.59 -5.27 -5.74
CA ALA A 94 30.25 -4.24 -4.94
C ALA A 94 29.23 -3.44 -4.10
N PRO A 95 29.60 -2.94 -2.90
CA PRO A 95 28.69 -2.16 -2.06
C PRO A 95 28.29 -0.84 -2.74
N PRO A 96 27.10 -0.30 -2.45
CA PRO A 96 26.60 0.91 -3.08
C PRO A 96 27.45 2.13 -2.72
N ASN A 97 27.89 2.88 -3.74
CA ASN A 97 28.59 4.15 -3.57
C ASN A 97 27.61 5.32 -3.78
N TRP A 98 27.28 6.02 -2.69
CA TRP A 98 26.38 7.17 -2.70
C TRP A 98 26.87 8.28 -1.77
N LYS A 99 26.57 9.53 -2.13
CA LYS A 99 26.91 10.72 -1.34
C LYS A 99 25.68 11.22 -0.60
N LYS A 100 25.81 11.48 0.70
CA LYS A 100 24.73 12.04 1.53
C LYS A 100 24.52 13.52 1.24
N LYS A 101 23.26 13.96 1.22
CA LYS A 101 22.90 15.37 1.05
C LYS A 101 23.27 16.16 2.30
N GLU A 102 24.01 17.27 2.13
CA GLU A 102 24.50 18.12 3.23
C GLU A 102 23.36 18.84 3.98
N LYS A 103 22.34 19.30 3.24
CA LYS A 103 21.15 19.93 3.80
C LYS A 103 19.96 19.00 3.65
N LEU A 104 19.64 18.27 4.71
CA LEU A 104 18.44 17.43 4.79
C LEU A 104 17.23 18.29 5.15
N PRO A 105 16.08 18.10 4.47
CA PRO A 105 14.83 18.71 4.91
C PRO A 105 14.40 18.12 6.26
N GLN A 106 13.77 18.96 7.09
CA GLN A 106 13.06 18.50 8.29
C GLN A 106 11.83 17.72 7.83
N VAL A 107 11.79 16.42 8.10
CA VAL A 107 10.72 15.52 7.66
C VAL A 107 10.09 14.83 8.86
N SER A 108 8.79 14.56 8.78
CA SER A 108 8.09 13.81 9.82
C SER A 108 8.55 12.35 9.83
N LYS A 109 8.41 11.68 10.99
CA LYS A 109 8.67 10.24 11.11
C LYS A 109 7.82 9.41 10.15
N SER A 110 6.55 9.78 9.96
CA SER A 110 5.64 9.09 9.04
C SER A 110 6.11 9.19 7.59
N TRP A 111 6.60 10.36 7.18
CA TRP A 111 7.10 10.57 5.84
C TRP A 111 8.43 9.84 5.60
N HIS A 112 9.31 9.81 6.60
CA HIS A 112 10.54 9.01 6.55
C HIS A 112 10.22 7.52 6.36
N ASN A 113 9.33 6.95 7.18
CA ASN A 113 8.95 5.54 7.10
C ASN A 113 8.24 5.16 5.79
N TYR A 114 7.55 6.11 5.16
CA TYR A 114 6.94 5.91 3.85
C TYR A 114 7.98 5.88 2.71
N MET A 115 9.12 6.56 2.90
CA MET A 115 10.20 6.62 1.92
C MET A 115 11.25 5.50 2.08
N CYS A 116 11.15 4.70 3.16
CA CYS A 116 11.92 3.48 3.45
C CYS A 116 11.07 2.23 3.17
#